data_AF-A0AAJ0E874-F1
#
_entry.id   AF-A0AAJ0E874-F1
#
_cell.length_a   1.000
_cell.length_b   1.000
_cell.length_c   1.000
_cell.angle_alpha   90.00
_cell.angle_beta   90.00
_cell.angle_gamma   90.00
#
_symmetry.space_group_name_H-M   'P 1'
#
loop_
_entity.id
_entity.type
_entity.pdbx_description
1 polymer ?
#
loop_
_entity_poly.entity_id
_entity_poly.type
_entity_poly.pdbx_seq_one_letter_code
_entity_poly.pdbx_strand_id
1 'polypeptide(L)'
;MADSDAHTPSPAPSIGPRIGPRTPPTSQRRPITVGKTQRQRRFKPGVAALREIRKIQQSTRFCLQKTPFQRLVREVTQNTKHAEHEGGLRIQASALEALQAASEDLLTSVFEMSNLAAIHAKRVTIQQKDMVLVKNILTIGDHLGTA
;
A
#
# COMPACT_ATOMS: atom_id res chain seq x y z
N MET A 1 -41.50 39.36 44.27
CA MET A 1 -41.80 40.81 44.32
C MET A 1 -40.63 41.49 43.64
N ALA A 2 -40.55 41.50 42.31
CA ALA A 2 -41.45 42.13 41.34
C ALA A 2 -41.32 43.66 41.35
N ASP A 3 -41.40 44.23 40.15
CA ASP A 3 -41.54 45.66 39.78
C ASP A 3 -40.21 46.39 39.48
N SER A 4 -40.00 47.10 38.38
CA SER A 4 -40.86 47.47 37.24
C SER A 4 -40.03 48.02 36.06
N ASP A 5 -40.65 47.96 34.90
CA ASP A 5 -40.26 48.51 33.60
C ASP A 5 -40.07 50.05 33.52
N ALA A 6 -39.42 50.44 32.41
CA ALA A 6 -39.80 51.51 31.46
C ALA A 6 -39.38 52.99 31.64
N HIS A 7 -38.49 53.42 30.70
CA HIS A 7 -38.76 54.40 29.61
C HIS A 7 -38.46 55.94 29.78
N THR A 8 -37.56 56.43 28.89
CA THR A 8 -37.53 57.72 28.12
C THR A 8 -37.06 59.06 28.72
N PRO A 9 -36.62 60.09 27.92
CA PRO A 9 -36.91 60.36 26.48
C PRO A 9 -35.76 60.79 25.52
N SER A 10 -36.18 60.95 24.25
CA SER A 10 -35.56 61.31 22.95
C SER A 10 -35.03 62.76 22.85
N PRO A 11 -34.29 63.18 21.78
CA PRO A 11 -34.94 63.53 20.50
C PRO A 11 -34.17 63.12 19.21
N ALA A 12 -34.93 62.81 18.16
CA ALA A 12 -34.52 62.87 16.74
C ALA A 12 -34.91 64.26 16.15
N PRO A 13 -34.79 64.59 14.84
CA PRO A 13 -34.01 64.05 13.72
C PRO A 13 -33.22 65.16 12.95
N SER A 14 -32.37 64.81 11.99
CA SER A 14 -32.06 65.70 10.85
C SER A 14 -31.98 64.89 9.57
N ILE A 15 -32.90 65.17 8.65
CA ILE A 15 -33.11 64.50 7.37
C ILE A 15 -32.41 65.30 6.27
N GLY A 16 -31.51 64.63 5.55
CA GLY A 16 -31.41 64.71 4.08
C GLY A 16 -30.12 65.31 3.49
N PRO A 17 -29.85 65.11 2.17
CA PRO A 17 -30.32 64.03 1.31
C PRO A 17 -29.23 63.45 0.36
N ARG A 18 -29.64 62.39 -0.34
CA ARG A 18 -29.26 61.97 -1.72
C ARG A 18 -28.01 61.11 -1.94
N ILE A 19 -28.32 59.81 -1.98
CA ILE A 19 -27.92 58.79 -2.97
C ILE A 19 -27.20 59.37 -4.21
N GLY A 20 -25.93 59.00 -4.37
CA GLY A 20 -25.23 58.91 -5.66
C GLY A 20 -25.01 57.44 -6.02
N PRO A 21 -24.96 57.06 -7.31
CA PRO A 21 -24.83 55.67 -7.72
C PRO A 21 -23.46 55.10 -7.31
N ARG A 22 -23.44 54.03 -6.49
CA ARG A 22 -22.25 53.20 -6.28
C ARG A 22 -21.95 52.46 -7.59
N THR A 23 -20.95 52.91 -8.33
CA THR A 23 -20.30 52.08 -9.33
C THR A 23 -19.60 50.92 -8.62
N PRO A 24 -19.88 49.65 -8.96
CA PRO A 24 -19.13 48.53 -8.40
C PRO A 24 -17.67 48.64 -8.83
N PRO A 25 -16.69 48.33 -7.94
CA PRO A 25 -15.30 48.25 -8.38
C PRO A 25 -15.23 47.14 -9.43
N THR A 26 -14.74 47.47 -10.62
CA THR A 26 -14.32 46.49 -11.63
C THR A 26 -13.25 45.62 -10.99
N SER A 27 -13.67 44.50 -10.41
CA SER A 27 -12.77 43.41 -10.07
C SER A 27 -12.18 42.94 -11.39
N GLN A 28 -10.94 43.36 -11.66
CA GLN A 28 -10.13 42.77 -12.71
C GLN A 28 -10.06 41.27 -12.38
N ARG A 29 -10.91 40.48 -13.04
CA ARG A 29 -10.77 39.03 -13.08
C ARG A 29 -9.41 38.78 -13.68
N ARG A 30 -8.44 38.47 -12.82
CA ARG A 30 -7.20 37.83 -13.25
C ARG A 30 -7.62 36.63 -14.10
N PRO A 31 -7.08 36.46 -15.32
CA PRO A 31 -7.33 35.24 -16.06
C PRO A 31 -6.91 34.11 -15.13
N ILE A 32 -7.84 33.20 -14.82
CA ILE A 32 -7.48 31.93 -14.23
C ILE A 32 -6.59 31.30 -15.29
N THR A 33 -5.27 31.39 -15.12
CA THR A 33 -4.34 30.53 -15.83
C THR A 33 -4.79 29.13 -15.47
N VAL A 34 -5.53 28.49 -16.38
CA VAL A 34 -5.70 27.04 -16.41
C VAL A 34 -4.28 26.53 -16.56
N GLY A 35 -3.62 26.35 -15.41
CA GLY A 35 -2.25 25.90 -15.33
C GLY A 35 -2.25 24.58 -16.07
N LYS A 36 -1.51 24.53 -17.20
CA LYS A 36 -1.26 23.30 -17.93
C LYS A 36 -0.88 22.26 -16.88
N THR A 37 -1.78 21.33 -16.58
CA THR A 37 -1.49 20.22 -15.67
C THR A 37 -0.27 19.55 -16.25
N GLN A 38 0.90 19.74 -15.62
CA GLN A 38 2.13 19.19 -16.14
C GLN A 38 1.91 17.70 -16.27
N ARG A 39 1.92 17.21 -17.52
CA ARG A 39 1.67 15.81 -17.82
C ARG A 39 2.65 15.00 -16.98
N GLN A 40 2.13 14.19 -16.06
CA GLN A 40 2.98 13.39 -15.19
C GLN A 40 3.92 12.56 -16.05
N ARG A 41 5.22 12.78 -15.85
CA ARG A 41 6.26 12.17 -16.67
C ARG A 41 6.28 10.67 -16.40
N ARG A 42 5.90 9.86 -17.39
CA ARG A 42 5.94 8.40 -17.30
C ARG A 42 7.38 7.91 -17.39
N PHE A 43 7.76 7.01 -16.48
CA PHE A 43 9.04 6.30 -16.59
C PHE A 43 9.05 5.39 -17.81
N LYS A 44 10.23 5.20 -18.42
CA LYS A 44 10.40 4.18 -19.45
C LYS A 44 10.11 2.79 -18.86
N PRO A 45 9.57 1.84 -19.65
CA PRO A 45 9.40 0.45 -19.21
C PRO A 45 10.71 -0.08 -18.60
N GLY A 46 10.60 -0.81 -17.49
CA GLY A 46 11.76 -1.35 -16.74
C GLY A 46 12.38 -0.39 -15.72
N VAL A 47 12.33 0.93 -15.90
CA VAL A 47 12.96 1.88 -14.95
C VAL A 47 12.32 1.83 -13.56
N ALA A 48 10.99 1.75 -13.51
CA ALA A 48 10.26 1.62 -12.25
C ALA A 48 10.58 0.29 -11.55
N ALA A 49 10.58 -0.82 -12.30
CA ALA A 49 10.91 -2.15 -11.77
C ALA A 49 12.34 -2.23 -11.23
N LEU A 50 13.33 -1.69 -11.94
CA LEU A 50 14.72 -1.65 -11.47
C LEU A 50 14.89 -0.81 -10.19
N ARG A 51 14.13 0.28 -10.06
CA ARG A 51 14.13 1.09 -8.84
C ARG A 51 13.51 0.32 -7.67
N GLU A 52 12.44 -0.42 -7.92
CA GLU A 52 11.78 -1.26 -6.92
C GLU A 52 12.66 -2.42 -6.45
N ILE A 53 13.31 -3.14 -7.37
CA ILE A 53 14.26 -4.21 -7.06
C ILE A 53 15.35 -3.70 -6.11
N ARG A 54 15.99 -2.57 -6.45
CA ARG A 54 17.04 -1.97 -5.59
C ARG A 54 16.50 -1.58 -4.23
N LYS A 55 15.30 -0.99 -4.17
CA LYS A 55 14.68 -0.56 -2.92
C LYS A 55 14.37 -1.75 -2.01
N ILE A 56 13.83 -2.84 -2.57
CA ILE A 56 13.47 -4.04 -1.80
C ILE A 56 14.75 -4.72 -1.32
N GLN A 57 15.75 -4.90 -2.19
CA GLN A 57 17.04 -5.53 -1.83
C GLN A 57 17.84 -4.76 -0.78
N GLN A 58 17.68 -3.44 -0.67
CA GLN A 58 18.31 -2.63 0.36
C GLN A 58 17.63 -2.75 1.73
N SER A 59 16.41 -3.29 1.79
CA SER A 59 15.60 -3.37 3.01
C SER A 59 15.34 -4.82 3.40
N THR A 60 15.19 -5.08 4.69
CA THR A 60 14.86 -6.42 5.22
C THR A 60 13.41 -6.51 5.72
N ARG A 61 12.54 -5.62 5.25
CA ARG A 61 11.12 -5.63 5.63
C ARG A 61 10.39 -6.78 4.94
N PHE A 62 9.40 -7.34 5.61
CA PHE A 62 8.50 -8.30 5.00
C PHE A 62 7.79 -7.72 3.77
N CYS A 63 7.79 -8.50 2.68
CA CYS A 63 7.12 -8.16 1.44
C CYS A 63 5.64 -8.55 1.48
N LEU A 64 5.29 -9.62 2.21
CA LEU A 64 3.91 -10.05 2.38
C LEU A 64 3.24 -9.32 3.55
N GLN A 65 1.94 -9.06 3.42
CA GLN A 65 1.17 -8.50 4.51
C GLN A 65 1.00 -9.54 5.63
N LYS A 66 1.26 -9.14 6.88
CA LYS A 66 1.20 -10.03 8.06
C LYS A 66 -0.20 -10.65 8.27
N THR A 67 -1.28 -9.87 8.09
CA THR A 67 -2.65 -10.35 8.40
C THR A 67 -3.14 -11.44 7.43
N PRO A 68 -3.03 -11.30 6.09
CA PRO A 68 -3.34 -12.40 5.18
C PRO A 68 -2.47 -13.64 5.40
N PHE A 69 -1.16 -13.46 5.63
CA PHE A 69 -0.26 -14.57 5.92
C PHE A 69 -0.68 -15.33 7.19
N GLN A 70 -1.04 -14.60 8.25
CA GLN A 70 -1.57 -15.19 9.47
C GLN A 70 -2.83 -16.03 9.25
N ARG A 71 -3.76 -15.54 8.43
CA ARG A 71 -5.00 -16.27 8.11
C ARG A 71 -4.68 -17.57 7.36
N LEU A 72 -3.78 -17.50 6.37
CA LEU A 72 -3.32 -18.66 5.62
C LEU A 72 -2.65 -19.70 6.53
N VAL A 73 -1.75 -19.28 7.42
CA VAL A 73 -1.09 -20.21 8.36
C VAL A 73 -2.13 -20.90 9.24
N ARG A 74 -3.12 -20.16 9.75
CA ARG A 74 -4.20 -20.74 10.56
C ARG A 74 -5.02 -21.75 9.78
N GLU A 75 -5.41 -21.42 8.55
CA GLU A 75 -6.16 -22.32 7.65
C GLU A 75 -5.39 -23.62 7.40
N VAL A 76 -4.09 -23.54 7.10
CA VAL A 76 -3.25 -24.74 6.88
C VAL A 76 -3.12 -25.57 8.14
N THR A 77 -2.88 -24.92 9.30
CA THR A 77 -2.72 -25.64 10.58
C THR A 77 -4.01 -26.30 11.07
N GLN A 78 -5.17 -25.74 10.75
CA GLN A 78 -6.47 -26.35 11.08
C GLN A 78 -6.67 -27.70 10.38
N ASN A 79 -6.14 -27.85 9.17
CA ASN A 79 -6.20 -29.10 8.40
C ASN A 79 -5.19 -30.16 8.87
N THR A 80 -4.46 -29.92 9.97
CA THR A 80 -3.51 -30.88 10.53
C THR A 80 -4.16 -31.69 11.64
N LYS A 81 -3.88 -33.00 11.68
CA LYS A 81 -4.46 -33.96 12.65
C LYS A 81 -4.34 -33.52 14.12
N HIS A 82 -3.29 -32.77 14.46
CA HIS A 82 -3.07 -32.26 15.81
C HIS A 82 -4.08 -31.17 16.21
N ALA A 83 -4.56 -30.35 15.28
CA ALA A 83 -5.53 -29.30 15.56
C ALA A 83 -6.95 -29.85 15.75
N GLU A 84 -7.29 -30.98 15.12
CA GLU A 84 -8.60 -31.65 15.24
C GLU A 84 -8.80 -32.29 16.63
N HIS A 85 -7.72 -32.82 17.23
CA HIS A 85 -7.80 -33.52 18.52
C HIS A 85 -7.71 -32.60 19.76
N GLU A 86 -7.13 -31.40 19.65
CA GLU A 86 -6.80 -30.56 20.83
C GLU A 86 -7.56 -29.22 20.93
N GLY A 87 -8.64 -29.01 20.16
CA GLY A 87 -9.47 -27.80 20.29
C GLY A 87 -8.84 -26.54 19.69
N GLY A 88 -7.94 -26.70 18.71
CA GLY A 88 -7.34 -25.64 17.91
C GLY A 88 -5.92 -25.22 18.35
N LEU A 89 -5.01 -25.15 17.39
CA LEU A 89 -3.61 -24.78 17.62
C LEU A 89 -3.46 -23.28 17.94
N ARG A 90 -2.84 -22.98 19.08
CA ARG A 90 -2.43 -21.61 19.45
C ARG A 90 -1.02 -21.34 18.95
N ILE A 91 -0.89 -20.33 18.08
CA ILE A 91 0.40 -19.97 17.46
C ILE A 91 0.94 -18.70 18.14
N GLN A 92 2.19 -18.77 18.60
CA GLN A 92 2.91 -17.63 19.15
C GLN A 92 3.23 -16.59 18.07
N ALA A 93 3.26 -15.30 18.43
CA ALA A 93 3.56 -14.23 17.48
C ALA A 93 4.96 -14.38 16.85
N SER A 94 5.99 -14.73 17.63
CA SER A 94 7.35 -14.97 17.13
C SER A 94 7.43 -16.17 16.18
N ALA A 95 6.65 -17.23 16.44
CA ALA A 95 6.58 -18.38 15.54
C ALA A 95 5.97 -17.99 14.19
N LEU A 96 4.95 -17.13 14.18
CA LEU A 96 4.37 -16.62 12.94
C LEU A 96 5.36 -15.77 12.15
N GLU A 97 6.16 -14.94 12.83
CA GLU A 97 7.22 -14.15 12.17
C GLU A 97 8.33 -15.04 11.61
N ALA A 98 8.73 -16.09 12.33
CA ALA A 98 9.70 -17.07 11.84
C ALA A 98 9.19 -17.81 10.60
N LEU A 99 7.93 -18.25 10.60
CA LEU A 99 7.30 -18.89 9.43
C LEU A 99 7.25 -17.94 8.23
N GLN A 100 6.93 -16.66 8.46
CA GLN A 100 6.91 -15.67 7.40
C GLN A 100 8.32 -15.41 6.84
N ALA A 101 9.32 -15.25 7.71
CA ALA A 101 10.71 -15.06 7.31
C ALA A 101 11.22 -16.22 6.45
N ALA A 102 11.02 -17.46 6.88
CA ALA A 102 11.42 -18.65 6.13
C ALA A 102 10.68 -18.77 4.78
N SER A 103 9.39 -18.44 4.76
CA SER A 103 8.58 -18.51 3.54
C SER A 103 9.02 -17.47 2.51
N GLU A 104 9.26 -16.22 2.92
CA GLU A 104 9.71 -15.15 2.02
C GLU A 104 11.14 -15.39 1.51
N ASP A 105 12.02 -15.96 2.35
CA ASP A 105 13.38 -16.34 1.96
C ASP A 105 13.37 -17.45 0.90
N LEU A 106 12.59 -18.52 1.13
CA LEU A 106 12.42 -19.60 0.16
C LEU A 106 11.87 -19.09 -1.18
N LEU A 107 10.84 -18.24 -1.15
CA LEU A 107 10.28 -17.66 -2.36
C LEU A 107 11.31 -16.79 -3.11
N THR A 108 12.11 -16.01 -2.38
CA THR A 108 13.17 -15.18 -2.97
C THR A 108 14.23 -16.05 -3.65
N SER A 109 14.68 -17.12 -2.99
CA SER A 109 15.62 -18.09 -3.57
C SER A 109 15.08 -18.75 -4.85
N VAL A 110 13.81 -19.20 -4.82
CA VAL A 110 13.16 -19.77 -6.01
C VAL A 110 13.04 -18.75 -7.15
N PHE A 111 12.75 -17.49 -6.85
CA PHE A 111 12.69 -16.44 -7.87
C PHE A 111 14.07 -16.09 -8.44
N GLU A 112 15.12 -16.11 -7.64
CA GLU A 112 16.49 -15.91 -8.11
C GLU A 112 16.89 -17.01 -9.10
N MET A 113 16.67 -18.28 -8.75
CA MET A 113 16.93 -19.41 -9.63
C MET A 113 16.06 -19.37 -10.88
N SER A 114 14.78 -19.00 -10.76
CA SER A 114 13.87 -18.88 -11.90
C SER A 114 14.28 -17.76 -12.85
N ASN A 115 14.83 -16.66 -12.32
CA ASN A 115 15.39 -15.57 -13.12
C ASN A 115 16.63 -16.02 -13.90
N LEU A 116 17.53 -16.81 -13.29
CA LEU A 116 18.67 -17.42 -13.98
C LEU A 116 18.21 -18.35 -15.11
N ALA A 117 17.17 -19.17 -14.88
CA ALA A 117 16.59 -20.02 -15.92
C ALA A 117 15.98 -19.21 -17.09
N ALA A 118 15.31 -18.10 -16.79
CA ALA A 118 14.78 -17.20 -17.81
C ALA A 118 15.91 -16.57 -18.66
N ILE A 119 16.99 -16.11 -18.02
CA ILE A 119 18.17 -15.55 -18.69
C ILE A 119 18.86 -16.62 -19.55
N HIS A 120 18.99 -17.85 -19.05
CA HIS A 120 19.54 -18.98 -19.81
C HIS A 120 18.75 -19.23 -21.11
N ALA A 121 17.42 -19.07 -21.06
CA ALA A 121 16.54 -19.14 -22.21
C ALA A 121 16.42 -17.83 -23.02
N LYS A 122 17.35 -16.87 -22.85
CA LYS A 122 17.40 -15.56 -23.55
C LYS A 122 16.14 -14.69 -23.35
N ARG A 123 15.46 -14.82 -22.20
CA ARG A 123 14.29 -14.02 -21.82
C ARG A 123 14.59 -13.15 -20.60
N VAL A 124 13.79 -12.10 -20.44
CA VAL A 124 13.81 -11.21 -19.25
C VAL A 124 12.57 -11.41 -18.37
N THR A 125 11.52 -12.03 -18.91
CA THR A 125 10.28 -12.31 -18.19
C THR A 125 10.27 -13.76 -17.72
N ILE A 126 10.15 -13.95 -16.41
CA ILE A 126 9.95 -15.26 -15.78
C ILE A 126 8.60 -15.85 -16.18
N GLN A 127 8.56 -17.17 -16.39
CA GLN A 127 7.38 -17.93 -16.76
C GLN A 127 7.18 -19.12 -15.82
N GLN A 128 5.97 -19.70 -15.81
CA GLN A 128 5.66 -20.86 -14.97
C GLN A 128 6.62 -22.03 -15.20
N LYS A 129 7.04 -22.26 -16.45
CA LYS A 129 8.02 -23.31 -16.79
C LYS A 129 9.39 -23.12 -16.12
N ASP A 130 9.80 -21.88 -15.86
CA ASP A 130 11.07 -21.58 -15.20
C ASP A 130 10.97 -21.98 -13.72
N MET A 131 9.86 -21.68 -13.05
CA MET A 131 9.62 -22.08 -11.66
C MET A 131 9.42 -23.59 -11.50
N VAL A 132 8.72 -24.23 -12.45
CA VAL A 132 8.54 -25.70 -12.45
C VAL A 132 9.89 -26.40 -12.60
N LEU A 133 10.75 -25.91 -13.50
CA LEU A 133 12.10 -26.44 -13.65
C LEU A 133 12.90 -26.32 -12.34
N VAL A 134 12.90 -25.14 -11.70
CA VAL A 134 13.58 -24.91 -10.43
C VAL A 134 13.04 -25.85 -9.35
N LYS A 135 11.72 -25.98 -9.22
CA LYS A 135 11.09 -26.89 -8.27
C LYS A 135 11.55 -28.33 -8.49
N ASN A 136 11.54 -28.80 -9.73
CA ASN A 136 11.98 -30.17 -10.05
C ASN A 136 13.44 -30.40 -9.66
N ILE A 137 14.32 -29.43 -9.92
CA ILE A 137 15.74 -29.51 -9.54
C ILE A 137 15.90 -29.53 -8.02
N LEU A 138 15.20 -28.64 -7.30
CA LEU A 138 15.25 -28.57 -5.83
C LEU A 138 14.71 -29.86 -5.19
N THR A 139 13.59 -30.37 -5.68
CA THR A 139 13.01 -31.64 -5.19
C THR A 139 13.94 -32.83 -5.45
N ILE A 140 14.64 -32.88 -6.59
CA ILE A 140 15.67 -33.92 -6.83
C ILE A 140 16.83 -33.79 -5.83
N GLY A 141 17.23 -32.57 -5.46
CA GLY A 141 18.26 -32.31 -4.46
C GLY A 141 17.89 -32.83 -3.06
N ASP A 142 16.65 -32.64 -2.63
CA ASP A 142 16.16 -33.14 -1.34
C ASP A 142 16.17 -34.68 -1.26
N HIS A 143 15.92 -35.37 -2.38
CA HIS A 143 16.01 -36.84 -2.46
C HIS A 143 17.44 -37.39 -2.43
N LEU A 144 18.45 -36.55 -2.68
CA LEU A 144 19.87 -36.94 -2.65
C LEU A 144 20.58 -36.52 -1.35
N GLY A 145 19.97 -35.63 -0.55
CA GLY A 145 20.54 -35.06 0.68
C GLY A 145 20.18 -35.78 1.99
N THR A 146 19.34 -36.81 1.95
CA THR A 146 19.03 -37.68 3.11
C THR A 146 19.61 -39.08 2.89
N ALA A 147 20.92 -39.22 3.01
CA ALA A 147 21.63 -40.49 3.14
C ALA A 147 22.83 -40.30 4.08
#